data_AF-A0A958ECI5-F1
#
_entry.id   AF-A0A958ECI5-F1
#
_cell.length_a   1.000
_cell.length_b   1.000
_cell.length_c   1.000
_cell.angle_alpha   90.00
_cell.angle_beta   90.00
_cell.angle_gamma   90.00
#
_symmetry.space_group_name_H-M   'P 1'
#
loop_
_entity.id
_entity.type
_entity.pdbx_description
1 polymer ?
#
loop_
_entity_poly.entity_id
_entity_poly.type
_entity_poly.pdbx_seq_one_letter_code
_entity_poly.pdbx_strand_id
1 'polypeptide(L)'
;MDQLREVISDITEGLAIELELLLNQPVELSEFSLGEDQPGDGFILRAANGDFHFHVKTYLVDEKHEVNLLYIDELMPSPRQQAMQYATVHAGILSAIHIFKVVQENIVVDRRAVDPFEVESAALFVFDDDSHWLLYPGAADSAKTEIATDTDFILDTINEMGLVSSRMLTLLERA
;
A
#
# COMPACT_ATOMS: atom_id res chain seq x y z
N MET A 1 25.34 0.18 -6.11
CA MET A 1 25.64 -0.80 -5.04
C MET A 1 25.39 -0.20 -3.66
N ASP A 2 25.76 1.05 -3.37
CA ASP A 2 25.34 1.72 -2.12
C ASP A 2 23.88 2.19 -2.09
N GLN A 3 23.19 2.23 -3.24
CA GLN A 3 21.80 2.69 -3.38
C GLN A 3 20.71 1.68 -2.96
N LEU A 4 21.06 0.41 -2.69
CA LEU A 4 20.08 -0.61 -2.27
C LEU A 4 20.14 -0.91 -0.76
N ARG A 5 21.01 -0.23 -0.02
CA ARG A 5 21.14 -0.38 1.46
C ARG A 5 20.15 0.48 2.23
N GLU A 6 19.46 1.38 1.54
CA GLU A 6 18.44 2.25 2.10
C GLU A 6 17.12 1.46 2.15
N VAL A 7 16.35 1.62 3.23
CA VAL A 7 14.97 1.09 3.29
C VAL A 7 14.26 1.60 2.04
N ILE A 8 13.79 0.69 1.18
CA ILE A 8 13.13 1.09 -0.05
C ILE A 8 11.68 1.38 0.33
N SER A 9 11.38 2.66 0.48
CA SER A 9 10.06 3.18 0.79
C SER A 9 9.77 4.34 -0.16
N ASP A 10 8.65 4.25 -0.88
CA ASP A 10 8.09 5.41 -1.59
C ASP A 10 7.25 6.29 -0.65
N ILE A 11 7.11 5.89 0.63
CA ILE A 11 6.33 6.61 1.63
C ILE A 11 7.25 7.55 2.42
N THR A 12 7.35 8.77 1.90
CA THR A 12 8.09 9.85 2.58
C THR A 12 7.43 10.24 3.91
N GLU A 13 8.17 10.92 4.79
CA GLU A 13 7.62 11.47 6.03
C GLU A 13 6.49 12.49 5.75
N GLY A 14 6.64 13.31 4.71
CA GLY A 14 5.60 14.27 4.30
C GLY A 14 4.30 13.57 3.90
N LEU A 15 4.39 12.50 3.12
CA LEU A 15 3.23 11.70 2.73
C LEU A 15 2.57 11.01 3.92
N ALA A 16 3.36 10.50 4.87
CA ALA A 16 2.81 9.93 6.11
C ALA A 16 2.02 10.97 6.92
N ILE A 17 2.51 12.21 7.00
CA ILE A 17 1.79 13.32 7.64
C ILE A 17 0.48 13.62 6.90
N GLU A 18 0.48 13.64 5.57
CA GLU A 18 -0.72 13.87 4.76
C GLU A 18 -1.76 12.77 4.96
N LEU A 19 -1.34 11.50 5.02
CA LEU A 19 -2.20 10.36 5.34
C LEU A 19 -2.78 10.45 6.75
N GLU A 20 -2.01 10.90 7.74
CA GLU A 20 -2.52 11.15 9.11
C GLU A 20 -3.64 12.19 9.13
N LEU A 21 -3.66 13.14 8.20
CA LEU A 21 -4.75 14.12 8.10
C LEU A 21 -6.07 13.49 7.67
N LEU A 22 -6.09 12.26 7.17
CA LEU A 22 -7.32 11.54 6.83
C LEU A 22 -8.00 10.91 8.06
N LEU A 23 -7.25 10.73 9.16
CA LEU A 23 -7.75 10.04 10.34
C LEU A 23 -8.88 10.81 11.02
N ASN A 24 -9.85 10.05 11.54
CA ASN A 24 -11.08 10.52 12.18
C ASN A 24 -11.96 11.39 11.26
N GLN A 25 -11.91 11.10 9.96
CA GLN A 25 -12.75 11.74 8.95
C GLN A 25 -13.49 10.69 8.13
N PRO A 26 -14.65 11.04 7.53
CA PRO A 26 -15.29 10.20 6.54
C PRO A 26 -14.38 10.04 5.32
N VAL A 27 -14.07 8.79 4.99
CA VAL A 27 -13.34 8.44 3.78
C VAL A 27 -14.07 7.35 3.00
N GLU A 28 -13.77 7.27 1.71
CA GLU A 28 -14.25 6.24 0.80
C GLU A 28 -13.03 5.47 0.25
N LEU A 29 -12.97 4.17 0.53
CA LEU A 29 -12.03 3.25 -0.10
C LEU A 29 -12.68 2.68 -1.35
N SER A 30 -12.04 2.89 -2.49
CA SER A 30 -12.57 2.47 -3.80
C SER A 30 -11.50 1.77 -4.62
N GLU A 31 -11.90 0.76 -5.38
CA GLU A 31 -11.08 0.26 -6.49
C GLU A 31 -11.10 1.31 -7.60
N PHE A 32 -9.97 1.48 -8.29
CA PHE A 32 -9.92 2.32 -9.50
C PHE A 32 -9.44 1.52 -10.71
N SER A 33 -9.94 1.90 -11.89
CA SER A 33 -9.48 1.38 -13.18
C SER A 33 -9.08 2.51 -14.14
N LEU A 34 -7.98 2.30 -14.86
CA LEU A 34 -7.58 3.15 -15.97
C LEU A 34 -8.28 2.69 -17.26
N GLY A 35 -9.53 3.13 -17.47
CA GLY A 35 -10.32 2.81 -18.67
C GLY A 35 -11.27 1.61 -18.50
N GLU A 36 -11.94 1.23 -19.60
CA GLU A 36 -13.04 0.25 -19.57
C GLU A 36 -12.59 -1.22 -19.51
N ASP A 37 -11.32 -1.54 -19.82
CA ASP A 37 -10.87 -2.93 -20.07
C ASP A 37 -9.81 -3.47 -19.08
N GLN A 38 -9.45 -2.73 -18.02
CA GLN A 38 -8.45 -3.19 -17.03
C GLN A 38 -8.93 -3.00 -15.58
N PRO A 39 -9.55 -4.01 -14.96
CA PRO A 39 -9.84 -3.98 -13.53
C PRO A 39 -8.55 -4.15 -12.69
N GLY A 40 -8.35 -3.28 -11.71
CA GLY A 40 -7.51 -3.58 -10.54
C GLY A 40 -6.06 -3.07 -10.54
N ASP A 41 -5.80 -1.86 -11.02
CA ASP A 41 -4.47 -1.25 -10.92
C ASP A 41 -4.11 -0.87 -9.47
N GLY A 42 -5.12 -0.67 -8.62
CA GLY A 42 -4.94 -0.31 -7.22
C GLY A 42 -6.24 0.17 -6.57
N PHE A 43 -6.07 0.85 -5.45
CA PHE A 43 -7.14 1.39 -4.64
C PHE A 43 -6.92 2.89 -4.40
N ILE A 44 -8.00 3.61 -4.14
CA ILE A 44 -7.97 5.01 -3.78
C ILE A 44 -8.66 5.19 -2.43
N LEU A 45 -8.06 5.99 -1.57
CA LEU A 45 -8.68 6.48 -0.35
C LEU A 45 -9.06 7.94 -0.56
N ARG A 46 -10.36 8.22 -0.59
CA ARG A 46 -10.91 9.53 -0.92
C ARG A 46 -11.47 10.20 0.32
N ALA A 47 -11.07 11.43 0.55
CA ALA A 47 -11.50 12.22 1.70
C ALA A 47 -11.79 13.66 1.28
N ALA A 48 -12.38 14.44 2.18
CA ALA A 48 -12.68 15.85 1.90
C ALA A 48 -11.43 16.71 1.68
N ASN A 49 -10.30 16.30 2.25
CA ASN A 49 -9.03 17.02 2.24
C ASN A 49 -7.98 16.47 1.28
N GLY A 50 -8.25 15.33 0.61
CA GLY A 50 -7.31 14.75 -0.34
C GLY A 50 -7.74 13.37 -0.82
N ASP A 51 -7.19 12.97 -1.95
CA ASP A 51 -7.36 11.64 -2.56
C ASP A 51 -5.98 10.99 -2.68
N PHE A 52 -5.84 9.76 -2.19
CA PHE A 52 -4.56 9.04 -2.14
C PHE A 52 -4.68 7.70 -2.86
N HIS A 53 -3.85 7.48 -3.88
CA HIS A 53 -3.79 6.21 -4.59
C HIS A 53 -2.82 5.26 -3.90
N PHE A 54 -3.25 4.02 -3.68
CA PHE A 54 -2.47 2.93 -3.16
C PHE A 54 -2.37 1.85 -4.23
N HIS A 55 -1.15 1.46 -4.59
CA HIS A 55 -0.93 0.30 -5.44
C HIS A 55 0.41 -0.34 -5.14
N VAL A 56 0.51 -1.64 -5.41
CA VAL A 56 1.76 -2.38 -5.29
C VAL A 56 2.44 -2.43 -6.65
N LYS A 57 3.68 -1.95 -6.71
CA LYS A 57 4.56 -2.12 -7.87
C LYS A 57 5.48 -3.31 -7.64
N THR A 58 5.54 -4.20 -8.63
CA THR A 58 6.49 -5.30 -8.66
C THR A 58 7.72 -4.91 -9.48
N TYR A 59 8.90 -4.98 -8.87
CA TYR A 59 10.18 -4.79 -9.52
C TYR A 59 10.88 -6.13 -9.68
N LEU A 60 11.35 -6.42 -10.89
CA LEU A 60 12.17 -7.61 -11.16
C LEU A 60 13.65 -7.28 -10.98
N VAL A 61 14.28 -7.99 -10.04
CA VAL A 61 15.72 -7.93 -9.79
C VAL A 61 16.40 -9.16 -10.40
N ASP A 62 17.38 -8.93 -11.27
CA ASP A 62 18.09 -9.96 -12.05
C ASP A 62 17.14 -10.91 -12.83
N GLU A 63 15.99 -10.38 -13.28
CA GLU A 63 14.93 -11.11 -14.01
C GLU A 63 14.33 -12.33 -13.27
N LYS A 64 14.55 -12.44 -11.95
CA LYS A 64 14.18 -13.65 -11.17
C LYS A 64 13.58 -13.39 -9.80
N HIS A 65 13.88 -12.25 -9.20
CA HIS A 65 13.41 -11.94 -7.86
C HIS A 65 12.42 -10.80 -7.95
N GLU A 66 11.20 -11.04 -7.46
CA GLU A 66 10.15 -10.04 -7.39
C GLU A 66 10.25 -9.28 -6.08
N VAL A 67 10.38 -7.95 -6.19
CA VAL A 67 10.34 -7.04 -5.06
C VAL A 67 9.06 -6.23 -5.17
N ASN A 68 8.15 -6.41 -4.23
CA ASN A 68 6.87 -5.72 -4.19
C ASN A 68 6.98 -4.49 -3.29
N LEU A 69 6.66 -3.32 -3.84
CA LEU A 69 6.77 -2.03 -3.18
C LEU A 69 5.39 -1.36 -3.15
N LEU A 70 4.94 -0.97 -1.96
CA LEU A 70 3.75 -0.16 -1.78
C LEU A 70 4.04 1.26 -2.26
N TYR A 71 3.34 1.66 -3.31
CA TYR A 71 3.37 3.00 -3.87
C TYR A 71 2.14 3.78 -3.39
N ILE A 72 2.38 4.98 -2.89
CA ILE A 72 1.32 5.91 -2.49
C ILE A 72 1.53 7.23 -3.21
N ASP A 73 0.54 7.65 -4.00
CA ASP A 73 0.55 8.94 -4.69
C ASP A 73 -0.57 9.85 -4.19
N GLU A 74 -0.22 11.09 -3.88
CA GLU A 74 -1.19 12.18 -3.76
C GLU A 74 -1.57 12.66 -5.17
N LEU A 75 -2.87 12.73 -5.51
CA LEU A 75 -3.26 13.28 -6.82
C LEU A 75 -3.03 14.80 -6.86
N MET A 76 -2.14 15.23 -7.75
CA MET A 76 -2.38 16.50 -8.43
C MET A 76 -3.39 16.30 -9.57
N PRO A 77 -4.37 17.21 -9.76
CA PRO A 77 -5.36 17.09 -10.81
C PRO A 77 -4.70 17.01 -12.19
N SER A 78 -4.89 15.90 -12.90
CA SER A 78 -4.36 15.68 -14.26
C SER A 78 -5.47 15.22 -15.23
N PRO A 79 -5.37 15.53 -16.53
CA PRO A 79 -6.36 15.10 -17.53
C PRO A 79 -6.60 13.59 -17.60
N ARG A 80 -5.62 12.76 -17.20
CA ARG A 80 -5.75 11.29 -17.16
C ARG A 80 -6.77 10.82 -16.12
N GLN A 81 -6.98 11.59 -15.04
CA GLN A 81 -7.92 11.23 -13.97
C GLN A 81 -9.39 11.42 -14.37
N GLN A 82 -9.68 12.24 -15.40
CA GLN A 82 -11.05 12.41 -15.89
C GLN A 82 -11.62 11.16 -16.55
N ALA A 83 -10.77 10.17 -16.84
CA ALA A 83 -11.16 8.87 -17.40
C ALA A 83 -11.17 7.74 -16.35
N MET A 84 -10.77 8.01 -15.10
CA MET A 84 -10.76 7.00 -14.04
C MET A 84 -12.19 6.69 -13.58
N GLN A 85 -12.48 5.41 -13.44
CA GLN A 85 -13.72 4.93 -12.82
C GLN A 85 -13.41 4.41 -11.43
N TYR A 86 -14.33 4.66 -10.50
CA TYR A 86 -14.19 4.26 -9.11
C TYR A 86 -15.36 3.35 -8.73
N ALA A 87 -15.04 2.23 -8.10
CA ALA A 87 -16.01 1.33 -7.51
C ALA A 87 -15.80 1.33 -5.99
N THR A 88 -16.75 1.90 -5.25
CA THR A 88 -16.67 1.96 -3.79
C THR A 88 -16.68 0.56 -3.20
N VAL A 89 -15.66 0.28 -2.41
CA VAL A 89 -15.49 -0.96 -1.65
C VAL A 89 -16.03 -0.77 -0.24
N HIS A 90 -15.66 0.34 0.40
CA HIS A 90 -16.08 0.68 1.76
C HIS A 90 -16.13 2.19 1.96
N ALA A 91 -17.00 2.65 2.85
CA ALA A 91 -17.06 4.04 3.28
C ALA A 91 -17.31 4.09 4.80
N GLY A 92 -16.51 4.86 5.52
CA GLY A 92 -16.51 4.88 6.98
C GLY A 92 -15.63 5.98 7.55
N ILE A 93 -15.53 6.02 8.89
CA ILE A 93 -14.57 6.89 9.58
C ILE A 93 -13.27 6.13 9.75
N LEU A 94 -12.18 6.64 9.19
CA LEU A 94 -10.87 6.00 9.26
C LEU A 94 -10.22 6.25 10.63
N SER A 95 -9.89 5.20 11.37
CA SER A 95 -9.33 5.31 12.71
C SER A 95 -7.80 5.16 12.74
N ALA A 96 -7.27 4.29 11.88
CA ALA A 96 -5.83 4.04 11.76
C ALA A 96 -5.41 3.54 10.37
N ILE A 97 -4.13 3.74 10.06
CA ILE A 97 -3.46 3.12 8.91
C ILE A 97 -2.19 2.43 9.42
N HIS A 98 -2.07 1.13 9.21
CA HIS A 98 -0.85 0.37 9.51
C HIS A 98 -0.11 0.07 8.22
N ILE A 99 1.14 0.53 8.12
CA ILE A 99 2.01 0.22 6.99
C ILE A 99 2.92 -0.93 7.39
N PHE A 100 2.94 -1.98 6.57
CA PHE A 100 3.76 -3.16 6.76
C PHE A 100 4.93 -3.20 5.80
N LYS A 101 6.02 -3.78 6.28
CA LYS A 101 7.22 -4.08 5.50
C LYS A 101 7.54 -5.57 5.52
N VAL A 102 8.32 -5.99 4.54
CA VAL A 102 8.92 -7.32 4.45
C VAL A 102 10.44 -7.19 4.33
N VAL A 103 11.18 -8.16 4.88
CA VAL A 103 12.63 -8.25 4.71
C VAL A 103 12.93 -9.05 3.45
N GLN A 104 13.64 -8.43 2.51
CA GLN A 104 14.12 -9.06 1.29
C GLN A 104 15.51 -9.63 1.54
N GLU A 105 15.62 -10.95 1.58
CA GLU A 105 16.86 -11.68 1.85
C GLU A 105 17.31 -12.54 0.66
N ASN A 106 18.59 -12.93 0.65
CA ASN A 106 19.15 -13.88 -0.31
C ASN A 106 19.06 -13.48 -1.79
N ILE A 107 18.86 -12.18 -2.07
CA ILE A 107 18.86 -11.66 -3.44
C ILE A 107 20.29 -11.63 -3.97
N VAL A 108 20.49 -12.27 -5.13
CA VAL A 108 21.77 -12.27 -5.84
C VAL A 108 21.61 -11.51 -7.15
N VAL A 109 22.43 -10.48 -7.35
CA VAL A 109 22.49 -9.67 -8.57
C VAL A 109 23.88 -9.78 -9.16
N ASP A 110 24.00 -10.15 -10.44
CA ASP A 110 25.29 -10.28 -11.13
C ASP A 110 26.32 -11.13 -10.35
N ARG A 111 25.86 -12.24 -9.75
CA ARG A 111 26.65 -13.15 -8.89
C ARG A 111 27.21 -12.53 -7.61
N ARG A 112 26.65 -11.41 -7.16
CA ARG A 112 26.95 -10.79 -5.86
C ARG A 112 25.71 -10.90 -4.97
N ALA A 113 25.90 -11.42 -3.76
CA ALA A 113 24.87 -11.32 -2.74
C ALA A 113 24.64 -9.85 -2.41
N VAL A 114 23.38 -9.46 -2.39
CA VAL A 114 22.95 -8.15 -1.89
C VAL A 114 22.69 -8.32 -0.39
N ASP A 115 23.11 -7.32 0.40
CA ASP A 115 22.76 -7.28 1.82
C ASP A 115 21.22 -7.25 1.96
N PRO A 116 20.65 -7.88 2.99
CA PRO A 116 19.21 -7.78 3.25
C PRO A 116 18.74 -6.32 3.33
N PHE A 117 17.55 -6.06 2.80
CA PHE A 117 16.91 -4.74 2.87
C PHE A 117 15.42 -4.89 3.16
N GLU A 118 14.81 -3.83 3.66
CA GLU A 118 13.38 -3.82 4.02
C GLU A 118 12.58 -3.00 3.00
N VAL A 119 11.37 -3.46 2.71
CA VAL A 119 10.47 -2.83 1.73
C VAL A 119 9.06 -2.74 2.30
N GLU A 120 8.50 -1.53 2.36
CA GLU A 120 7.09 -1.34 2.67
C GLU A 120 6.24 -1.88 1.51
N SER A 121 5.31 -2.78 1.79
CA SER A 121 4.65 -3.60 0.76
C SER A 121 3.14 -3.76 0.95
N ALA A 122 2.60 -3.43 2.12
CA ALA A 122 1.18 -3.57 2.40
C ALA A 122 0.68 -2.47 3.35
N ALA A 123 -0.62 -2.18 3.27
CA ALA A 123 -1.29 -1.19 4.11
C ALA A 123 -2.61 -1.75 4.64
N LEU A 124 -2.82 -1.68 5.95
CA LEU A 124 -4.08 -2.03 6.59
C LEU A 124 -4.79 -0.75 7.04
N PHE A 125 -6.02 -0.59 6.57
CA PHE A 125 -6.93 0.46 7.02
C PHE A 125 -7.85 -0.10 8.10
N VAL A 126 -7.99 0.65 9.18
CA VAL A 126 -8.89 0.34 10.29
C VAL A 126 -9.95 1.43 10.35
N PHE A 127 -11.21 1.04 10.42
CA PHE A 127 -12.35 1.95 10.51
C PHE A 127 -13.02 1.86 11.89
N ASP A 128 -13.76 2.90 12.27
CA ASP A 128 -14.45 2.98 13.58
C ASP A 128 -15.54 1.91 13.79
N ASP A 129 -16.00 1.25 12.73
CA ASP A 129 -16.97 0.16 12.79
C ASP A 129 -16.33 -1.22 12.99
N ASP A 130 -15.06 -1.24 13.41
CA ASP A 130 -14.18 -2.42 13.53
C ASP A 130 -13.96 -3.16 12.19
N SER A 131 -14.25 -2.54 11.05
CA SER A 131 -13.89 -3.11 9.75
C SER A 131 -12.42 -2.85 9.41
N HIS A 132 -11.80 -3.86 8.78
CA HIS A 132 -10.38 -3.92 8.51
C HIS A 132 -10.15 -4.27 7.04
N TRP A 133 -9.30 -3.52 6.36
CA TRP A 133 -9.05 -3.68 4.93
C TRP A 133 -7.55 -3.64 4.65
N LEU A 134 -6.97 -4.80 4.34
CA LEU A 134 -5.55 -4.95 4.02
C LEU A 134 -5.35 -4.91 2.51
N LEU A 135 -4.57 -3.95 2.03
CA LEU A 135 -4.01 -3.94 0.69
C LEU A 135 -2.65 -4.62 0.68
N TYR A 136 -2.44 -5.56 -0.23
CA TYR A 136 -1.22 -6.34 -0.30
C TYR A 136 -0.88 -6.80 -1.74
N PRO A 137 0.36 -7.26 -2.01
CA PRO A 137 0.75 -7.82 -3.30
C PRO A 137 0.01 -9.14 -3.61
N GLY A 138 -0.61 -9.25 -4.78
CA GLY A 138 -1.30 -10.48 -5.19
C GLY A 138 -0.39 -11.69 -5.49
N ALA A 139 -0.95 -12.90 -5.40
CA ALA A 139 -0.18 -14.15 -5.45
C ALA A 139 0.02 -14.75 -6.86
N ALA A 140 -0.70 -14.28 -7.88
CA ALA A 140 -0.66 -14.83 -9.24
C ALA A 140 -0.55 -13.71 -10.29
N ASP A 141 0.56 -13.73 -11.03
CA ASP A 141 0.94 -12.77 -12.07
C ASP A 141 1.15 -11.32 -11.56
N SER A 142 2.42 -11.03 -11.29
CA SER A 142 3.09 -9.74 -11.15
C SER A 142 2.23 -8.48 -11.41
N ALA A 143 2.22 -7.57 -10.43
CA ALA A 143 1.71 -6.19 -10.47
C ALA A 143 0.24 -5.93 -10.05
N LYS A 144 -0.52 -6.93 -9.58
CA LYS A 144 -1.87 -6.67 -9.05
C LYS A 144 -1.86 -6.38 -7.55
N THR A 145 -2.57 -5.33 -7.16
CA THR A 145 -2.89 -5.04 -5.75
C THR A 145 -4.13 -5.83 -5.37
N GLU A 146 -4.04 -6.64 -4.32
CA GLU A 146 -5.18 -7.38 -3.75
C GLU A 146 -5.69 -6.72 -2.46
N ILE A 147 -6.90 -7.12 -2.07
CA ILE A 147 -7.55 -6.65 -0.85
C ILE A 147 -8.10 -7.82 -0.03
N ALA A 148 -7.78 -7.81 1.27
CA ALA A 148 -8.27 -8.76 2.26
C ALA A 148 -9.12 -8.03 3.29
N THR A 149 -10.23 -8.64 3.70
CA THR A 149 -11.29 -7.99 4.49
C THR A 149 -11.72 -8.83 5.69
N ASP A 150 -11.62 -10.15 5.56
CA ASP A 150 -11.84 -11.10 6.64
C ASP A 150 -10.63 -11.12 7.57
N THR A 151 -10.88 -11.05 8.88
CA THR A 151 -9.80 -10.95 9.89
C THR A 151 -8.87 -12.15 9.88
N ASP A 152 -9.38 -13.37 9.75
CA ASP A 152 -8.55 -14.57 9.72
C ASP A 152 -7.68 -14.56 8.46
N PHE A 153 -8.26 -14.19 7.32
CA PHE A 153 -7.52 -14.07 6.06
C PHE A 153 -6.46 -12.96 6.08
N ILE A 154 -6.73 -11.82 6.73
CA ILE A 154 -5.75 -10.76 6.94
C ILE A 154 -4.58 -11.28 7.78
N LEU A 155 -4.84 -11.98 8.88
CA LEU A 155 -3.81 -12.52 9.75
C LEU A 155 -2.98 -13.60 9.05
N ASP A 156 -3.63 -14.48 8.30
CA ASP A 156 -2.96 -15.50 7.49
C ASP A 156 -2.04 -14.84 6.46
N THR A 157 -2.53 -13.81 5.75
CA THR A 157 -1.74 -13.06 4.76
C THR A 157 -0.52 -12.39 5.41
N ILE A 158 -0.71 -11.74 6.56
CA ILE A 158 0.40 -11.12 7.32
C ILE A 158 1.47 -12.16 7.68
N ASN A 159 1.04 -13.34 8.15
CA ASN A 159 1.95 -14.40 8.56
C ASN A 159 2.65 -15.07 7.37
N GLU A 160 1.93 -15.43 6.32
CA GLU A 160 2.45 -16.11 5.13
C GLU A 160 3.46 -15.25 4.38
N MET A 161 3.20 -13.93 4.29
CA MET A 161 4.08 -12.98 3.64
C MET A 161 5.21 -12.48 4.54
N GLY A 162 5.20 -12.81 5.84
CA GLY A 162 6.18 -12.32 6.81
C GLY A 162 6.14 -10.80 6.99
N LEU A 163 4.93 -10.22 6.93
CA LEU A 163 4.72 -8.78 7.09
C LEU A 163 4.96 -8.36 8.54
N VAL A 164 5.74 -7.29 8.71
CA VAL A 164 6.04 -6.69 10.02
C VAL A 164 5.62 -5.23 9.99
N SER A 165 5.03 -4.74 11.08
CA SER A 165 4.64 -3.34 11.18
C SER A 165 5.86 -2.43 10.99
N SER A 166 5.82 -1.59 9.95
CA SER A 166 6.81 -0.54 9.69
C SER A 166 6.41 0.74 10.42
N ARG A 167 5.17 1.18 10.20
CA ARG A 167 4.61 2.42 10.75
C ARG A 167 3.17 2.20 11.15
N MET A 168 2.75 2.91 12.17
CA MET A 168 1.36 2.96 12.61
C MET A 168 0.94 4.42 12.65
N LEU A 169 0.06 4.80 11.74
CA LEU A 169 -0.55 6.13 11.69
C LEU A 169 -1.84 6.05 12.48
N THR A 170 -1.83 6.70 13.63
CA THR A 170 -3.00 6.87 14.51
C THR A 170 -3.17 8.33 14.79
N LEU A 171 -4.35 8.75 15.26
CA LEU A 171 -4.49 10.07 15.85
C LEU A 171 -3.38 10.22 16.91
N LEU A 172 -2.44 11.12 16.66
CA LEU A 172 -1.59 11.63 17.72
C LEU A 172 -2.53 12.11 18.81
N GLU A 173 -2.42 11.55 20.02
CA GLU A 173 -2.85 12.25 21.22
C GLU A 173 -2.04 13.54 21.25
N ARG A 174 -2.54 14.60 20.59
CA ARG A 174 -1.96 15.93 20.67
C ARG A 174 -2.21 16.41 22.10
N ALA A 175 -1.28 16.05 22.99
CA ALA A 175 -1.17 16.58 24.34
C ALA A 175 -0.95 18.09 24.33
#